data_AF-M2BAS1-F1
#
_entry.id   AF-M2BAS1-F1
#
_cell.length_a   1.000
_cell.length_b   1.000
_cell.length_c   1.000
_cell.angle_alpha   90.00
_cell.angle_beta   90.00
_cell.angle_gamma   90.00
#
_symmetry.space_group_name_H-M   'P 1'
#
loop_
_entity.id
_entity.type
_entity.pdbx_description
1 polymer ?
#
loop_
_entity_poly.entity_id
_entity_poly.type
_entity_poly.pdbx_seq_one_letter_code
_entity_poly.pdbx_strand_id
1 'polypeptide(L)'
;MTLTRSVPVSSYTASGSVQSWKTEDIGFEVGGKVSWVLEPGENIDGRVIDVDGKMVQHGTPLAQIEPERYEIAVESAEADLEVAMLNKESIEIRLKDSLPAEMESARANLALAEMEFSRIENLKQQNAASKSEYDQARNLVQTRLAALSGLLATEKQTRAELKSAESQIRRAKQTLRDAERDLEHTTLYGSYQGQISGVNVVPGSVVNAGDPVLTLQMTNPIKVEVELSAKQSRSMRRRHQLPTTYSLPDGTEQHTNGFVYNVDASADPDTRTFTMTMLLLNERLRDPLPGDLPEDKVARSEDLWPLRLNRMMGTSDEVVLVEEESIHHDDQGAYIYLVTNSKLRERLPDVVKVRRQRLVENELNIPFLGNWVFRSVQMLDDKGEPFDVDLDSLYVGSFVGDPNADAPKATGGGTPPENWDGESVVLDPGSEWMLRPGELVSVDLADQNETKGFFVPFDAIDEEAGQAFLYVVKDNRASKVAVDVVSRDNLDLGSMIEIQSPELNEGMLVVVRGVHFLNDGEKVRKVGAARRLDELEEGHLPGNPMPPMVVQGAAE
;
A
#
# COMPACT_ATOMS: atom_id res chain seq x y z
N MET A 1 -42.42 34.83 3.09
CA MET A 1 -41.50 34.04 2.23
C MET A 1 -42.03 33.97 0.81
N THR A 2 -41.17 33.90 -0.21
CA THR A 2 -41.59 33.61 -1.60
C THR A 2 -41.51 32.11 -1.82
N LEU A 3 -42.58 31.49 -2.32
CA LEU A 3 -42.61 30.08 -2.66
C LEU A 3 -41.75 29.79 -3.90
N THR A 4 -40.84 28.84 -3.77
CA THR A 4 -40.02 28.31 -4.87
C THR A 4 -40.05 26.80 -4.76
N ARG A 5 -40.06 26.07 -5.89
CA ARG A 5 -39.88 24.62 -5.79
C ARG A 5 -38.41 24.35 -5.52
N SER A 6 -38.15 23.69 -4.40
CA SER A 6 -36.81 23.26 -4.01
C SER A 6 -36.84 21.78 -3.68
N VAL A 7 -35.69 21.14 -3.75
CA VAL A 7 -35.45 19.94 -2.96
C VAL A 7 -35.18 20.46 -1.54
N PRO A 8 -35.79 19.93 -0.48
CA PRO A 8 -35.42 20.36 0.86
C PRO A 8 -33.93 20.08 1.00
N VAL A 9 -33.20 20.92 1.73
CA VAL A 9 -31.88 20.52 2.24
C VAL A 9 -32.16 19.49 3.34
N SER A 10 -32.64 18.31 2.96
CA SER A 10 -32.63 17.16 3.83
C SER A 10 -31.18 16.71 3.83
N SER A 11 -30.36 17.35 4.67
CA SER A 11 -29.01 16.91 4.95
C SER A 11 -29.10 15.60 5.73
N TYR A 12 -29.50 14.51 5.07
CA TYR A 12 -29.38 13.17 5.63
C TYR A 12 -27.91 12.81 5.60
N THR A 13 -27.13 13.47 6.45
CA THR A 13 -25.73 13.16 6.65
C THR A 13 -25.65 11.99 7.59
N ALA A 14 -24.96 10.94 7.19
CA ALA A 14 -24.54 9.88 8.10
C ALA A 14 -23.04 9.97 8.34
N SER A 15 -22.63 9.71 9.58
CA SER A 15 -21.22 9.55 9.90
C SER A 15 -20.76 8.19 9.38
N GLY A 16 -19.71 8.19 8.57
CA GLY A 16 -19.00 6.98 8.14
C GLY A 16 -17.67 6.84 8.87
N SER A 17 -17.28 5.60 9.18
CA SER A 17 -15.95 5.28 9.69
C SER A 17 -15.03 4.87 8.54
N VAL A 18 -13.86 5.49 8.46
CA VAL A 18 -12.82 5.16 7.48
C VAL A 18 -12.09 3.89 7.90
N GLN A 19 -11.89 2.98 6.96
CA GLN A 19 -11.23 1.70 7.14
C GLN A 19 -10.29 1.44 5.95
N SER A 20 -9.25 0.65 6.15
CA SER A 20 -8.44 0.15 5.03
C SER A 20 -9.30 -0.72 4.11
N TRP A 21 -8.96 -0.76 2.81
CA TRP A 21 -9.66 -1.66 1.89
C TRP A 21 -9.32 -3.12 2.15
N LYS A 22 -8.04 -3.37 2.43
CA LYS A 22 -7.50 -4.66 2.83
C LYS A 22 -6.45 -4.43 3.92
N THR A 23 -6.38 -5.38 4.83
CA THR A 23 -5.31 -5.48 5.83
C THR A 23 -4.75 -6.89 5.73
N GLU A 24 -3.44 -7.01 5.72
CA GLU A 24 -2.74 -8.28 5.66
C GLU A 24 -1.63 -8.30 6.70
N ASP A 25 -1.59 -9.35 7.53
CA ASP A 25 -0.44 -9.64 8.37
C ASP A 25 0.53 -10.49 7.56
N ILE A 26 1.68 -9.92 7.23
CA ILE A 26 2.67 -10.54 6.35
C ILE A 26 3.75 -11.19 7.22
N GLY A 27 4.16 -12.41 6.86
CA GLY A 27 5.21 -13.16 7.53
C GLY A 27 6.09 -13.92 6.54
N PHE A 28 7.29 -14.34 6.97
CA PHE A 28 8.19 -15.10 6.12
C PHE A 28 7.65 -16.51 5.85
N GLU A 29 7.92 -17.06 4.67
CA GLU A 29 7.63 -18.47 4.37
C GLU A 29 8.67 -19.44 4.95
N VAL A 30 9.83 -18.91 5.33
CA VAL A 30 10.95 -19.65 5.91
C VAL A 30 11.37 -19.01 7.24
N GLY A 31 11.85 -19.84 8.18
CA GLY A 31 12.22 -19.37 9.52
C GLY A 31 13.69 -18.98 9.64
N GLY A 32 13.97 -17.87 10.31
CA GLY A 32 15.33 -17.39 10.52
C GLY A 32 15.39 -16.21 11.48
N LYS A 33 16.59 -15.64 11.63
CA LYS A 33 16.79 -14.45 12.44
C LYS A 33 16.57 -13.21 11.57
N VAL A 34 15.71 -12.30 12.01
CA VAL A 34 15.41 -11.05 11.31
C VAL A 34 16.66 -10.18 11.28
N SER A 35 17.10 -9.79 10.09
CA SER A 35 18.22 -8.87 9.85
C SER A 35 17.76 -7.42 9.96
N TRP A 36 16.67 -7.07 9.27
CA TRP A 36 16.09 -5.72 9.24
C TRP A 36 14.59 -5.80 8.89
N VAL A 37 13.83 -4.76 9.21
CA VAL A 37 12.38 -4.63 8.93
C VAL A 37 12.01 -3.15 8.79
N LEU A 38 11.26 -2.77 7.75
CA LEU A 38 10.80 -1.39 7.55
C LEU A 38 9.94 -0.91 8.71
N GLU A 39 9.96 0.40 8.95
CA GLU A 39 9.25 1.01 10.08
C GLU A 39 7.75 1.23 9.77
N PRO A 40 6.89 1.33 10.80
CA PRO A 40 5.50 1.73 10.62
C PRO A 40 5.39 3.12 9.98
N GLY A 41 4.39 3.32 9.14
CA GLY A 41 4.13 4.58 8.44
C GLY A 41 4.71 4.64 7.02
N GLU A 42 5.64 3.75 6.68
CA GLU A 42 6.21 3.74 5.33
C GLU A 42 5.21 3.29 4.26
N ASN A 43 5.26 3.97 3.11
CA ASN A 43 4.50 3.62 1.92
C ASN A 43 5.27 2.64 1.07
N ILE A 44 4.59 1.60 0.58
CA ILE A 44 5.23 0.51 -0.14
C ILE A 44 4.49 0.20 -1.44
N ASP A 45 5.24 -0.31 -2.41
CA ASP A 45 4.71 -0.80 -3.67
C ASP A 45 4.50 -2.30 -3.64
N GLY A 46 3.43 -2.72 -4.31
CA GLY A 46 3.07 -4.11 -4.43
C GLY A 46 3.86 -4.87 -5.50
N ARG A 47 3.96 -6.17 -5.31
CA ARG A 47 4.42 -7.12 -6.32
C ARG A 47 3.46 -7.13 -7.51
N VAL A 48 4.01 -6.99 -8.72
CA VAL A 48 3.24 -7.07 -9.97
C VAL A 48 3.61 -8.37 -10.69
N ILE A 49 2.61 -9.20 -10.91
CA ILE A 49 2.73 -10.46 -11.66
C ILE A 49 1.84 -10.36 -12.90
N ASP A 50 2.39 -10.68 -14.05
CA ASP A 50 1.65 -10.74 -15.31
C ASP A 50 0.64 -11.90 -15.30
N VAL A 51 -0.34 -11.88 -16.21
CA VAL A 51 -1.35 -12.94 -16.37
C VAL A 51 -0.75 -14.33 -16.60
N ASP A 52 0.46 -14.39 -17.17
CA ASP A 52 1.24 -15.61 -17.40
C ASP A 52 2.04 -16.06 -16.16
N GLY A 53 1.89 -15.40 -15.02
CA GLY A 53 2.59 -15.72 -13.77
C GLY A 53 4.04 -15.22 -13.71
N LYS A 54 4.49 -14.48 -14.74
CA LYS A 54 5.84 -13.90 -14.77
C LYS A 54 5.89 -12.66 -13.88
N MET A 55 6.90 -12.58 -13.03
CA MET A 55 7.12 -11.39 -12.20
C MET A 55 7.56 -10.21 -13.06
N VAL A 56 6.88 -9.08 -12.89
CA VAL A 56 7.19 -7.80 -13.55
C VAL A 56 7.93 -6.87 -12.58
N GLN A 57 7.48 -6.84 -11.32
CA GLN A 57 8.07 -6.05 -10.23
C GLN A 57 8.02 -6.87 -8.95
N HIS A 58 9.14 -6.94 -8.23
CA HIS A 58 9.25 -7.69 -6.97
C HIS A 58 8.44 -7.05 -5.82
N GLY A 59 8.05 -5.78 -5.94
CA GLY A 59 7.49 -4.97 -4.86
C GLY A 59 8.60 -4.36 -4.00
N THR A 60 8.23 -3.55 -3.02
CA THR A 60 9.19 -3.01 -2.04
C THR A 60 9.60 -4.14 -1.07
N PRO A 61 10.91 -4.35 -0.81
CA PRO A 61 11.35 -5.27 0.22
C PRO A 61 11.00 -4.68 1.60
N LEU A 62 10.31 -5.46 2.42
CA LEU A 62 9.75 -5.01 3.70
C LEU A 62 10.54 -5.47 4.91
N ALA A 63 11.14 -6.65 4.82
CA ALA A 63 11.94 -7.24 5.87
C ALA A 63 12.85 -8.31 5.28
N GLN A 64 13.94 -8.63 5.97
CA GLN A 64 14.84 -9.70 5.55
C GLN A 64 15.29 -10.52 6.77
N ILE A 65 15.36 -11.84 6.62
CA ILE A 65 16.08 -12.71 7.56
C ILE A 65 17.51 -12.97 7.08
N GLU A 66 18.40 -13.33 7.99
CA GLU A 66 19.79 -13.69 7.68
C GLU A 66 19.85 -14.79 6.57
N PRO A 67 20.37 -14.46 5.37
CA PRO A 67 20.28 -15.36 4.20
C PRO A 67 21.37 -16.44 4.17
N GLU A 68 22.44 -16.27 4.96
CA GLU A 68 23.66 -17.09 4.90
C GLU A 68 23.38 -18.61 4.93
N ARG A 69 22.46 -19.06 5.78
CA ARG A 69 22.08 -20.47 5.86
C ARG A 69 21.48 -20.99 4.54
N TYR A 70 20.70 -20.17 3.85
CA TYR A 70 20.03 -20.51 2.61
C TYR A 70 20.99 -20.41 1.42
N GLU A 71 21.90 -19.44 1.43
CA GLU A 71 22.99 -19.34 0.44
C GLU A 71 23.87 -20.60 0.47
N ILE A 72 24.27 -21.06 1.66
CA ILE A 72 25.02 -22.31 1.83
C ILE A 72 24.24 -23.52 1.31
N ALA A 73 22.91 -23.54 1.50
CA ALA A 73 22.06 -24.62 1.01
C ALA A 73 21.97 -24.63 -0.53
N VAL A 74 21.92 -23.46 -1.17
CA VAL A 74 22.00 -23.32 -2.63
C VAL A 74 23.35 -23.82 -3.13
N GLU A 75 24.46 -23.35 -2.56
CA GLU A 75 25.82 -23.78 -2.95
C GLU A 75 25.98 -25.31 -2.82
N SER A 76 25.48 -25.90 -1.73
CA SER A 76 25.49 -27.36 -1.56
C SER A 76 24.68 -28.09 -2.62
N ALA A 77 23.50 -27.56 -3.00
CA ALA A 77 22.65 -28.18 -4.01
C ALA A 77 23.22 -28.03 -5.44
N GLU A 78 23.91 -26.92 -5.72
CA GLU A 78 24.67 -26.72 -6.96
C GLU A 78 25.81 -27.73 -7.09
N ALA A 79 26.58 -27.95 -6.01
CA ALA A 79 27.65 -28.94 -5.98
C ALA A 79 27.12 -30.38 -6.21
N ASP A 80 25.99 -30.74 -5.59
CA ASP A 80 25.34 -32.04 -5.80
C ASP A 80 24.87 -32.23 -7.26
N LEU A 81 24.37 -31.16 -7.87
CA LEU A 81 24.01 -31.16 -9.28
C LEU A 81 25.24 -31.36 -10.18
N GLU A 82 26.35 -30.69 -9.88
CA GLU A 82 27.61 -30.85 -10.60
C GLU A 82 28.12 -32.29 -10.53
N VAL A 83 28.15 -32.89 -9.34
CA VAL A 83 28.54 -34.30 -9.16
C VAL A 83 27.66 -35.24 -9.99
N ALA A 84 26.34 -34.99 -10.04
CA ALA A 84 25.42 -35.77 -10.85
C ALA A 84 25.68 -35.60 -12.36
N MET A 85 26.05 -34.40 -12.81
CA MET A 85 26.42 -34.12 -14.20
C MET A 85 27.73 -34.82 -14.59
N LEU A 86 28.77 -34.74 -13.75
CA LEU A 86 30.05 -35.41 -13.97
C LEU A 86 29.89 -36.94 -14.02
N ASN A 87 29.05 -37.49 -13.15
CA ASN A 87 28.72 -38.92 -13.20
C ASN A 87 28.08 -39.30 -14.55
N LYS A 88 27.09 -38.53 -15.01
CA LYS A 88 26.48 -38.74 -16.33
C LYS A 88 27.52 -38.67 -17.45
N GLU A 89 28.41 -37.67 -17.42
CA GLU A 89 29.47 -37.50 -18.41
C GLU A 89 30.39 -38.72 -18.46
N SER A 90 30.82 -39.26 -17.32
CA SER A 90 31.64 -40.46 -17.25
C SER A 90 30.97 -41.69 -17.91
N ILE A 91 29.65 -41.84 -17.73
CA ILE A 91 28.84 -42.91 -18.33
C ILE A 91 28.70 -42.69 -19.84
N GLU A 92 28.50 -41.44 -20.28
CA GLU A 92 28.44 -41.10 -21.70
C GLU A 92 29.76 -41.40 -22.42
N ILE A 93 30.90 -41.05 -21.83
CA ILE A 93 32.23 -41.37 -22.37
C ILE A 93 32.38 -42.89 -22.54
N ARG A 94 32.00 -43.68 -21.53
CA ARG A 94 32.04 -45.14 -21.60
C ARG A 94 31.15 -45.69 -22.73
N LEU A 95 29.96 -45.12 -22.91
CA LEU A 95 28.99 -45.56 -23.91
C LEU A 95 29.36 -45.15 -25.34
N LYS A 96 29.94 -43.97 -25.52
CA LYS A 96 30.27 -43.39 -26.85
C LYS A 96 31.67 -43.78 -27.33
N ASP A 97 32.62 -43.95 -26.42
CA ASP A 97 34.03 -44.12 -26.78
C ASP A 97 34.55 -45.53 -26.46
N SER A 98 34.54 -45.94 -25.18
CA SER A 98 35.23 -47.18 -24.77
C SER A 98 34.48 -48.44 -25.20
N LEU A 99 33.16 -48.53 -24.97
CA LEU A 99 32.36 -49.71 -25.32
C LEU A 99 32.33 -49.98 -26.84
N PRO A 100 32.14 -48.98 -27.72
CA PRO A 100 32.21 -49.21 -29.16
C PRO A 100 33.57 -49.72 -29.62
N ALA A 101 34.68 -49.21 -29.04
CA ALA A 101 36.02 -49.69 -29.35
C ALA A 101 36.23 -51.17 -28.92
N GLU A 102 35.76 -51.53 -27.73
CA GLU A 102 35.78 -52.92 -27.24
C GLU A 102 34.94 -53.85 -28.12
N MET A 103 33.75 -53.42 -28.50
CA MET A 103 32.85 -54.16 -29.38
C MET A 103 33.43 -54.36 -30.77
N GLU A 104 34.09 -53.34 -31.32
CA GLU A 104 34.71 -53.43 -32.63
C GLU A 104 35.89 -54.43 -32.64
N SER A 105 36.72 -54.41 -31.60
CA SER A 105 37.75 -55.43 -31.39
C SER A 105 37.14 -56.84 -31.26
N ALA A 106 36.05 -56.99 -30.50
CA ALA A 106 35.37 -58.28 -30.35
C ALA A 106 34.76 -58.78 -31.66
N ARG A 107 34.18 -57.89 -32.49
CA ARG A 107 33.67 -58.21 -33.83
C ARG A 107 34.77 -58.66 -34.77
N ALA A 108 35.91 -57.96 -34.80
CA ALA A 108 37.06 -58.34 -35.62
C ALA A 108 37.58 -59.73 -35.24
N ASN A 109 37.66 -60.02 -33.93
CA ASN A 109 38.08 -61.34 -33.43
C ASN A 109 37.07 -62.45 -33.76
N LEU A 110 35.77 -62.17 -33.69
CA LEU A 110 34.72 -63.10 -34.11
C LEU A 110 34.80 -63.38 -35.61
N ALA A 111 34.90 -62.34 -36.45
CA ALA A 111 35.02 -62.47 -37.88
C ALA A 111 36.22 -63.33 -38.30
N LEU A 112 37.37 -63.14 -37.65
CA LEU A 112 38.54 -63.99 -37.87
C LEU A 112 38.28 -65.46 -37.49
N ALA A 113 37.64 -65.71 -36.34
CA ALA A 113 37.30 -67.06 -35.90
C ALA A 113 36.30 -67.74 -36.84
N GLU A 114 35.32 -66.99 -37.37
CA GLU A 114 34.34 -67.47 -38.34
C GLU A 114 35.00 -67.83 -39.67
N MET A 115 35.88 -66.98 -40.19
CA MET A 115 36.65 -67.26 -41.42
C MET A 115 37.49 -68.54 -41.28
N GLU A 116 38.18 -68.71 -40.14
CA GLU A 116 38.99 -69.91 -39.89
C GLU A 116 38.12 -71.15 -39.71
N PHE A 117 36.98 -71.03 -39.01
CA PHE A 117 36.01 -72.13 -38.90
C PHE A 117 35.49 -72.56 -40.27
N SER A 118 35.12 -71.62 -41.14
CA SER A 118 34.71 -71.92 -42.53
C SER A 118 35.83 -72.60 -43.32
N ARG A 119 37.09 -72.20 -43.13
CA ARG A 119 38.25 -72.84 -43.77
C ARG A 119 38.40 -74.30 -43.33
N ILE A 120 38.32 -74.56 -42.03
CA ILE A 120 38.42 -75.92 -41.44
C ILE A 120 37.21 -76.78 -41.79
N GLU A 121 36.01 -76.20 -41.86
CA GLU A 121 34.80 -76.88 -42.30
C GLU A 121 34.92 -77.40 -43.74
N ASN A 122 35.42 -76.55 -44.64
CA ASN A 122 35.70 -76.94 -46.04
C ASN A 122 36.76 -78.04 -46.13
N LEU A 123 37.87 -77.94 -45.37
CA LEU A 123 38.92 -78.96 -45.35
C LEU A 123 38.43 -80.31 -44.80
N LYS A 124 37.54 -80.29 -43.80
CA LYS A 124 36.91 -81.50 -43.26
C LYS A 124 35.99 -82.18 -44.28
N GLN A 125 35.23 -81.41 -45.08
CA GLN A 125 34.42 -81.97 -46.18
C GLN A 125 35.30 -82.67 -47.23
N GLN A 126 36.55 -82.23 -47.37
CA GLN A 126 37.57 -82.84 -48.23
C GLN A 126 38.37 -83.97 -47.53
N ASN A 127 37.97 -84.41 -46.33
CA ASN A 127 38.71 -85.37 -45.48
C ASN A 127 40.15 -84.94 -45.12
N ALA A 128 40.46 -83.65 -45.20
CA ALA A 128 41.80 -83.09 -44.98
C ALA A 128 42.01 -82.47 -43.57
N ALA A 129 40.98 -82.48 -42.71
CA ALA A 129 41.06 -81.99 -41.33
C ALA A 129 40.45 -82.99 -40.34
N SER A 130 40.98 -83.03 -39.12
CA SER A 130 40.54 -83.95 -38.06
C SER A 130 39.25 -83.48 -37.38
N LYS A 131 38.53 -84.42 -36.76
CA LYS A 131 37.35 -84.11 -35.94
C LYS A 131 37.69 -83.14 -34.79
N SER A 132 38.87 -83.30 -34.19
CA SER A 132 39.33 -82.46 -33.07
C SER A 132 39.56 -81.01 -33.51
N GLU A 133 40.18 -80.78 -34.66
CA GLU A 133 40.42 -79.42 -35.20
C GLU A 133 39.11 -78.70 -35.52
N TYR A 134 38.12 -79.41 -36.07
CA TYR A 134 36.79 -78.86 -36.32
C TYR A 134 36.07 -78.46 -35.04
N ASP A 135 36.07 -79.34 -34.03
CA ASP A 135 35.39 -79.07 -32.76
C ASP A 135 36.09 -77.91 -32.01
N GLN A 136 37.42 -77.78 -32.11
CA GLN A 136 38.18 -76.63 -31.59
C GLN A 136 37.80 -75.31 -32.26
N ALA A 137 37.76 -75.27 -33.60
CA ALA A 137 37.39 -74.07 -34.34
C ALA A 137 35.93 -73.65 -34.06
N ARG A 138 35.01 -74.62 -33.96
CA ARG A 138 33.61 -74.36 -33.57
C ARG A 138 33.51 -73.75 -32.16
N ASN A 139 34.23 -74.33 -31.19
CA ASN A 139 34.24 -73.83 -29.82
C ASN A 139 34.83 -72.42 -29.74
N LEU A 140 35.84 -72.12 -30.57
CA LEU A 140 36.42 -70.78 -30.65
C LEU A 140 35.40 -69.74 -31.13
N VAL A 141 34.65 -70.02 -32.21
CA VAL A 141 33.56 -69.15 -32.68
C VAL A 141 32.54 -68.93 -31.59
N GLN A 142 32.06 -70.00 -30.93
CA GLN A 142 31.11 -69.88 -29.82
C GLN A 142 31.65 -69.02 -28.67
N THR A 143 32.94 -69.14 -28.35
CA THR A 143 33.60 -68.34 -27.31
C THR A 143 33.67 -66.85 -27.68
N ARG A 144 33.99 -66.54 -28.95
CA ARG A 144 34.03 -65.15 -29.45
C ARG A 144 32.63 -64.53 -29.55
N LEU A 145 31.64 -65.31 -29.98
CA LEU A 145 30.25 -64.89 -30.02
C LEU A 145 29.72 -64.59 -28.62
N ALA A 146 30.03 -65.45 -27.64
CA ALA A 146 29.68 -65.22 -26.25
C ALA A 146 30.31 -63.93 -25.71
N ALA A 147 31.58 -63.65 -26.03
CA ALA A 147 32.25 -62.40 -25.64
C ALA A 147 31.55 -61.16 -26.21
N LEU A 148 31.20 -61.16 -27.50
CA LEU A 148 30.44 -60.06 -28.12
C LEU A 148 29.04 -59.90 -27.50
N SER A 149 28.36 -61.01 -27.23
CA SER A 149 27.04 -60.99 -26.56
C SER A 149 27.11 -60.40 -25.15
N GLY A 150 28.22 -60.65 -24.43
CA GLY A 150 28.50 -60.04 -23.13
C GLY A 150 28.63 -58.53 -23.23
N LEU A 151 29.39 -58.01 -24.21
CA LEU A 151 29.54 -56.58 -24.44
C LEU A 151 28.22 -55.91 -24.83
N LEU A 152 27.39 -56.55 -25.67
CA LEU A 152 26.04 -56.04 -25.99
C LEU A 152 25.14 -55.97 -24.75
N ALA A 153 25.24 -56.94 -23.85
CA ALA A 153 24.53 -56.90 -22.57
C ALA A 153 25.04 -55.75 -21.69
N THR A 154 26.35 -55.54 -21.64
CA THR A 154 26.97 -54.40 -20.95
C THR A 154 26.53 -53.06 -21.54
N GLU A 155 26.47 -52.92 -22.86
CA GLU A 155 25.96 -51.71 -23.52
C GLU A 155 24.51 -51.42 -23.10
N LYS A 156 23.66 -52.44 -23.12
CA LYS A 156 22.26 -52.32 -22.67
C LYS A 156 22.18 -51.90 -21.19
N GLN A 157 23.04 -52.46 -20.34
CA GLN A 157 23.14 -52.07 -18.94
C GLN A 157 23.59 -50.61 -18.79
N THR A 158 24.63 -50.18 -19.50
CA THR A 158 25.15 -48.81 -19.44
C THR A 158 24.16 -47.78 -19.99
N ARG A 159 23.34 -48.13 -20.98
CA ARG A 159 22.20 -47.30 -21.40
C ARG A 159 21.16 -47.14 -20.30
N ALA A 160 20.90 -48.18 -19.51
CA ALA A 160 20.00 -48.10 -18.37
C ALA A 160 20.62 -47.24 -17.23
N GLU A 161 21.93 -47.37 -16.99
CA GLU A 161 22.69 -46.53 -16.06
C GLU A 161 22.65 -45.06 -16.46
N LEU A 162 22.81 -44.73 -17.75
CA LEU A 162 22.70 -43.37 -18.26
C LEU A 162 21.31 -42.76 -17.97
N LYS A 163 20.24 -43.52 -18.22
CA LYS A 163 18.87 -43.08 -17.90
C LYS A 163 18.66 -42.87 -16.39
N SER A 164 19.33 -43.67 -15.55
CA SER A 164 19.34 -43.47 -14.10
C SER A 164 20.06 -42.18 -13.71
N ALA A 165 21.22 -41.90 -14.29
CA ALA A 165 21.99 -40.68 -14.08
C ALA A 165 21.23 -39.42 -14.53
N GLU A 166 20.55 -39.45 -15.68
CA GLU A 166 19.66 -38.36 -16.10
C GLU A 166 18.53 -38.11 -15.10
N SER A 167 18.02 -39.16 -14.48
CA SER A 167 17.00 -39.05 -13.43
C SER A 167 17.57 -38.50 -12.13
N GLN A 168 18.82 -38.79 -11.80
CA GLN A 168 19.55 -38.17 -10.69
C GLN A 168 19.74 -36.67 -10.94
N ILE A 169 20.15 -36.27 -12.14
CA ILE A 169 20.26 -34.84 -12.51
C ILE A 169 18.92 -34.13 -12.36
N ARG A 170 17.81 -34.73 -12.83
CA ARG A 170 16.48 -34.11 -12.65
C ARG A 170 16.11 -33.92 -11.19
N ARG A 171 16.50 -34.85 -10.30
CA ARG A 171 16.29 -34.69 -8.85
C ARG A 171 17.17 -33.59 -8.27
N ALA A 172 18.47 -33.58 -8.57
CA ALA A 172 19.39 -32.56 -8.10
C ALA A 172 18.98 -31.15 -8.56
N LYS A 173 18.52 -31.00 -9.81
CA LYS A 173 17.93 -29.74 -10.31
C LYS A 173 16.69 -29.30 -9.54
N GLN A 174 15.86 -30.23 -9.09
CA GLN A 174 14.68 -29.89 -8.31
C GLN A 174 15.09 -29.43 -6.90
N THR A 175 16.03 -30.13 -6.27
CA THR A 175 16.59 -29.74 -4.98
C THR A 175 17.24 -28.35 -5.03
N LEU A 176 17.99 -28.05 -6.10
CA LEU A 176 18.54 -26.72 -6.33
C LEU A 176 17.44 -25.65 -6.41
N ARG A 177 16.40 -25.87 -7.21
CA ARG A 177 15.28 -24.92 -7.30
C ARG A 177 14.54 -24.71 -5.99
N ASP A 178 14.40 -25.76 -5.19
CA ASP A 178 13.75 -25.66 -3.88
C ASP A 178 14.62 -24.82 -2.94
N ALA A 179 15.95 -25.00 -2.94
CA ALA A 179 16.89 -24.17 -2.18
C ALA A 179 16.93 -22.70 -2.66
N GLU A 180 16.90 -22.46 -3.97
CA GLU A 180 16.82 -21.12 -4.56
C GLU A 180 15.54 -20.39 -4.14
N ARG A 181 14.40 -21.11 -4.11
CA ARG A 181 13.13 -20.54 -3.63
C ARG A 181 13.19 -20.20 -2.15
N ASP A 182 13.72 -21.10 -1.33
CA ASP A 182 13.86 -20.84 0.10
C ASP A 182 14.76 -19.62 0.35
N LEU A 183 15.80 -19.41 -0.47
CA LEU A 183 16.64 -18.21 -0.46
C LEU A 183 15.86 -16.95 -0.89
N GLU A 184 15.06 -17.01 -1.96
CA GLU A 184 14.19 -15.90 -2.37
C GLU A 184 13.23 -15.49 -1.23
N HIS A 185 12.71 -16.48 -0.50
CA HIS A 185 11.75 -16.30 0.59
C HIS A 185 12.41 -15.77 1.89
N THR A 186 13.72 -15.55 1.91
CA THR A 186 14.40 -14.83 3.00
C THR A 186 14.11 -13.34 3.01
N THR A 187 13.61 -12.80 1.89
CA THR A 187 13.21 -11.40 1.76
C THR A 187 11.71 -11.32 1.62
N LEU A 188 11.08 -10.56 2.52
CA LEU A 188 9.66 -10.30 2.50
C LEU A 188 9.37 -9.13 1.57
N TYR A 189 8.40 -9.27 0.67
CA TYR A 189 8.01 -8.21 -0.26
C TYR A 189 6.55 -7.82 -0.07
N GLY A 190 6.22 -6.57 -0.42
CA GLY A 190 4.85 -6.07 -0.44
C GLY A 190 3.94 -6.83 -1.40
N SER A 191 2.83 -7.37 -0.91
CA SER A 191 1.81 -8.04 -1.74
C SER A 191 1.05 -7.06 -2.64
N TYR A 192 0.84 -5.83 -2.18
CA TYR A 192 0.08 -4.79 -2.86
C TYR A 192 0.53 -3.41 -2.40
N GLN A 193 0.18 -2.36 -3.16
CA GLN A 193 0.49 -0.98 -2.77
C GLN A 193 -0.28 -0.59 -1.50
N GLY A 194 0.40 -0.04 -0.51
CA GLY A 194 -0.20 0.28 0.79
C GLY A 194 0.76 0.99 1.74
N GLN A 195 0.39 1.01 3.01
CA GLN A 195 1.18 1.58 4.09
C GLN A 195 1.37 0.56 5.20
N ILE A 196 2.56 0.53 5.80
CA ILE A 196 2.85 -0.31 6.96
C ILE A 196 2.13 0.27 8.18
N SER A 197 1.18 -0.48 8.73
CA SER A 197 0.38 -0.07 9.88
C SER A 197 1.06 -0.39 11.21
N GLY A 198 1.81 -1.49 11.26
CA GLY A 198 2.48 -1.94 12.46
C GLY A 198 3.56 -2.95 12.15
N VAL A 199 4.57 -2.99 13.01
CA VAL A 199 5.69 -3.93 12.95
C VAL A 199 5.63 -4.79 14.21
N ASN A 200 5.59 -6.10 14.03
CA ASN A 200 5.36 -7.08 15.09
C ASN A 200 6.64 -7.76 15.56
N VAL A 201 7.76 -7.51 14.89
CA VAL A 201 9.08 -8.10 15.19
C VAL A 201 10.16 -7.03 15.23
N VAL A 202 11.23 -7.30 15.97
CA VAL A 202 12.40 -6.42 16.04
C VAL A 202 13.59 -7.12 15.38
N PRO A 203 14.50 -6.38 14.71
CA PRO A 203 15.74 -6.94 14.22
C PRO A 203 16.52 -7.69 15.31
N GLY A 204 17.08 -8.83 14.92
CA GLY A 204 17.72 -9.79 15.82
C GLY A 204 16.79 -10.83 16.43
N SER A 205 15.47 -10.68 16.32
CA SER A 205 14.52 -11.70 16.75
C SER A 205 14.52 -12.92 15.81
N VAL A 206 14.16 -14.10 16.33
CA VAL A 206 14.02 -15.32 15.53
C VAL A 206 12.53 -15.56 15.26
N VAL A 207 12.18 -15.74 13.99
CA VAL A 207 10.82 -15.96 13.52
C VAL A 207 10.71 -17.31 12.84
N ASN A 208 9.55 -17.96 12.97
CA ASN A 208 9.23 -19.17 12.22
C ASN A 208 8.44 -18.81 10.95
N ALA A 209 8.32 -19.78 10.06
CA ALA A 209 7.48 -19.65 8.88
C ALA A 209 6.01 -19.35 9.30
N GLY A 210 5.46 -18.26 8.76
CA GLY A 210 4.09 -17.81 9.01
C GLY A 210 3.90 -16.94 10.26
N ASP A 211 4.95 -16.68 11.05
CA ASP A 211 4.85 -15.72 12.15
C ASP A 211 4.63 -14.30 11.58
N PRO A 212 3.68 -13.50 12.10
CA PRO A 212 3.40 -12.17 11.58
C PRO A 212 4.56 -11.22 11.88
N VAL A 213 5.16 -10.66 10.83
CA VAL A 213 6.31 -9.73 10.88
C VAL A 213 5.83 -8.29 10.90
N LEU A 214 4.86 -7.96 10.05
CA LEU A 214 4.29 -6.63 9.91
C LEU A 214 2.85 -6.71 9.42
N THR A 215 2.10 -5.62 9.62
CA THR A 215 0.73 -5.47 9.13
C THR A 215 0.72 -4.43 8.02
N LEU A 216 0.35 -4.84 6.81
CA LEU A 216 0.19 -3.99 5.65
C LEU A 216 -1.28 -3.59 5.47
N GLN A 217 -1.54 -2.32 5.15
CA GLN A 217 -2.89 -1.82 4.88
C GLN A 217 -2.97 -1.16 3.51
N MET A 218 -3.97 -1.55 2.70
CA MET A 218 -4.27 -0.88 1.45
C MET A 218 -5.07 0.39 1.76
N THR A 219 -4.44 1.54 1.52
CA THR A 219 -4.97 2.87 1.79
C THR A 219 -5.56 3.54 0.55
N ASN A 220 -5.33 3.00 -0.65
CA ASN A 220 -5.94 3.48 -1.89
C ASN A 220 -6.38 2.30 -2.79
N PRO A 221 -7.69 2.14 -3.08
CA PRO A 221 -8.80 2.94 -2.54
C PRO A 221 -8.96 2.74 -1.04
N ILE A 222 -9.58 3.70 -0.35
CA ILE A 222 -9.95 3.58 1.05
C ILE A 222 -11.44 3.25 1.20
N LYS A 223 -11.78 2.55 2.28
CA LYS A 223 -13.14 2.10 2.57
C LYS A 223 -13.79 3.04 3.57
N VAL A 224 -15.08 3.33 3.40
CA VAL A 224 -15.90 4.03 4.39
C VAL A 224 -17.11 3.15 4.73
N GLU A 225 -17.30 2.85 6.00
CA GLU A 225 -18.45 2.09 6.50
C GLU A 225 -19.44 3.04 7.16
N VAL A 226 -20.68 3.01 6.66
CA VAL A 226 -21.77 3.84 7.14
C VAL A 226 -22.88 2.94 7.65
N GLU A 227 -23.29 3.13 8.89
CA GLU A 227 -24.40 2.39 9.49
C GLU A 227 -25.74 3.04 9.11
N LEU A 228 -26.60 2.27 8.43
CA LEU A 228 -27.88 2.74 7.92
C LEU A 228 -29.06 2.08 8.61
N SER A 229 -30.16 2.83 8.77
CA SER A 229 -31.45 2.24 9.12
C SER A 229 -31.99 1.36 7.97
N ALA A 230 -32.92 0.45 8.29
CA ALA A 230 -33.58 -0.40 7.29
C ALA A 230 -34.28 0.38 6.16
N LYS A 231 -34.75 1.61 6.43
CA LYS A 231 -35.37 2.48 5.41
C LYS A 231 -34.32 3.03 4.46
N GLN A 232 -33.20 3.53 4.99
CA GLN A 232 -32.08 4.09 4.22
C GLN A 232 -31.37 3.01 3.40
N SER A 233 -31.12 1.82 3.97
CA SER A 233 -30.45 0.73 3.23
C SER A 233 -31.25 0.29 1.99
N ARG A 234 -32.59 0.42 2.02
CA ARG A 234 -33.48 0.09 0.90
C ARG A 234 -33.51 1.14 -0.20
N SER A 235 -33.12 2.39 0.04
CA SER A 235 -32.96 3.39 -1.03
C SER A 235 -31.58 3.29 -1.69
N MET A 236 -30.57 2.87 -0.94
CA MET A 236 -29.22 2.70 -1.47
C MET A 236 -29.11 1.53 -2.46
N ARG A 237 -28.36 1.74 -3.55
CA ARG A 237 -27.96 0.67 -4.48
C ARG A 237 -26.46 0.75 -4.73
N ARG A 238 -25.87 -0.39 -5.10
CA ARG A 238 -24.49 -0.45 -5.57
C ARG A 238 -24.27 0.51 -6.75
N ARG A 239 -23.07 1.07 -6.84
CA ARG A 239 -22.59 2.02 -7.84
C ARG A 239 -23.20 3.43 -7.79
N HIS A 240 -24.05 3.76 -6.81
CA HIS A 240 -24.38 5.16 -6.55
C HIS A 240 -23.13 5.91 -6.10
N GLN A 241 -23.04 7.18 -6.50
CA GLN A 241 -22.07 8.12 -5.99
C GLN A 241 -22.76 8.96 -4.91
N LEU A 242 -22.14 9.05 -3.75
CA LEU A 242 -22.64 9.86 -2.64
C LEU A 242 -21.60 10.95 -2.31
N PRO A 243 -22.02 12.22 -2.22
CA PRO A 243 -21.14 13.27 -1.74
C PRO A 243 -20.64 12.92 -0.33
N THR A 244 -19.33 13.03 -0.14
CA THR A 244 -18.66 12.74 1.12
C THR A 244 -17.77 13.90 1.47
N THR A 245 -17.88 14.39 2.70
CA THR A 245 -17.11 15.52 3.21
C THR A 245 -16.27 15.07 4.40
N TYR A 246 -15.02 15.53 4.45
CA TYR A 246 -14.11 15.28 5.56
C TYR A 246 -13.21 16.51 5.79
N SER A 247 -12.71 16.67 7.01
CA SER A 247 -11.88 17.82 7.38
C SER A 247 -10.41 17.41 7.40
N LEU A 248 -9.57 18.23 6.79
CA LEU A 248 -8.11 18.11 6.85
C LEU A 248 -7.57 18.66 8.20
N PRO A 249 -6.30 18.35 8.54
CA PRO A 249 -5.68 18.82 9.79
C PRO A 249 -5.66 20.35 9.96
N ASP A 250 -5.64 21.10 8.85
CA ASP A 250 -5.69 22.56 8.80
C ASP A 250 -7.10 23.13 9.00
N GLY A 251 -8.12 22.26 9.08
CA GLY A 251 -9.53 22.61 9.19
C GLY A 251 -10.24 22.84 7.85
N THR A 252 -9.55 22.70 6.72
CA THR A 252 -10.15 22.82 5.39
C THR A 252 -11.09 21.64 5.13
N GLU A 253 -12.33 21.90 4.72
CA GLU A 253 -13.27 20.86 4.32
C GLU A 253 -13.00 20.40 2.88
N GLN A 254 -12.88 19.09 2.71
CA GLN A 254 -12.72 18.45 1.42
C GLN A 254 -14.02 17.77 1.02
N HIS A 255 -14.48 18.05 -0.19
CA HIS A 255 -15.65 17.42 -0.76
C HIS A 255 -15.24 16.46 -1.87
N THR A 256 -15.60 15.19 -1.72
CA THR A 256 -15.35 14.15 -2.72
C THR A 256 -16.62 13.33 -2.95
N ASN A 257 -16.59 12.43 -3.92
CA ASN A 257 -17.67 11.49 -4.18
C ASN A 257 -17.19 10.07 -3.90
N GLY A 258 -17.83 9.40 -2.95
CA GLY A 258 -17.60 7.98 -2.68
C GLY A 258 -18.56 7.10 -3.47
N PHE A 259 -18.09 5.94 -3.93
CA PHE A 259 -18.89 4.97 -4.64
C PHE A 259 -19.42 3.89 -3.71
N VAL A 260 -20.74 3.65 -3.73
CA VAL A 260 -21.34 2.55 -2.96
C VAL A 260 -20.89 1.21 -3.56
N TYR A 261 -20.01 0.50 -2.85
CA TYR A 261 -19.51 -0.81 -3.24
C TYR A 261 -20.51 -1.90 -2.87
N ASN A 262 -20.97 -1.89 -1.62
CA ASN A 262 -21.93 -2.86 -1.10
C ASN A 262 -22.85 -2.25 -0.05
N VAL A 263 -24.03 -2.84 0.10
CA VAL A 263 -24.91 -2.66 1.25
C VAL A 263 -25.22 -4.07 1.74
N ASP A 264 -25.00 -4.33 3.02
CA ASP A 264 -25.18 -5.66 3.57
C ASP A 264 -26.63 -6.13 3.51
N ALA A 265 -26.82 -7.43 3.31
CA ALA A 265 -28.15 -8.02 3.16
C ALA A 265 -28.83 -8.31 4.50
N SER A 266 -28.05 -8.40 5.57
CA SER A 266 -28.49 -8.61 6.94
C SER A 266 -28.06 -7.44 7.81
N ALA A 267 -28.92 -7.05 8.75
CA ALA A 267 -28.56 -6.08 9.77
C ALA A 267 -27.64 -6.73 10.82
N ASP A 268 -26.74 -5.94 11.38
CA ASP A 268 -26.05 -6.29 12.60
C ASP A 268 -27.10 -6.48 13.73
N PRO A 269 -27.08 -7.61 14.47
CA PRO A 269 -28.10 -7.92 15.45
C PRO A 269 -28.06 -7.01 16.69
N ASP A 270 -26.90 -6.46 17.02
CA ASP A 270 -26.68 -5.64 18.21
C ASP A 270 -27.11 -4.19 17.95
N THR A 271 -26.71 -3.61 16.82
CA THR A 271 -27.06 -2.22 16.45
C THR A 271 -28.36 -2.11 15.66
N ARG A 272 -28.82 -3.20 15.04
CA ARG A 272 -29.98 -3.24 14.11
C ARG A 272 -29.83 -2.33 12.90
N THR A 273 -28.60 -2.05 12.50
CA THR A 273 -28.25 -1.24 11.33
C THR A 273 -27.70 -2.13 10.21
N PHE A 274 -27.77 -1.61 9.00
CA PHE A 274 -27.18 -2.25 7.82
C PHE A 274 -25.93 -1.46 7.44
N THR A 275 -24.80 -2.13 7.39
CA THR A 275 -23.54 -1.52 6.98
C THR A 275 -23.53 -1.30 5.47
N MET A 276 -23.35 -0.04 5.06
CA MET A 276 -23.04 0.35 3.69
C MET A 276 -21.55 0.58 3.58
N THR A 277 -20.92 -0.13 2.65
CA THR A 277 -19.51 0.06 2.31
C THR A 277 -19.38 0.94 1.09
N MET A 278 -18.68 2.07 1.25
CA MET A 278 -18.28 2.97 0.18
C MET A 278 -16.78 2.85 -0.10
N LEU A 279 -16.40 3.11 -1.34
CA LEU A 279 -15.02 3.20 -1.80
C LEU A 279 -14.73 4.64 -2.22
N LEU A 280 -13.66 5.19 -1.67
CA LEU A 280 -13.14 6.51 -2.01
C LEU A 280 -11.73 6.34 -2.56
N LEU A 281 -11.40 7.10 -3.61
CA LEU A 281 -10.00 7.28 -3.97
C LEU A 281 -9.37 8.12 -2.87
N ASN A 282 -8.28 7.62 -2.31
CA ASN A 282 -7.53 8.33 -1.30
C ASN A 282 -6.34 8.98 -2.01
N GLU A 283 -6.21 10.29 -1.85
CA GLU A 283 -5.08 11.04 -2.38
C GLU A 283 -4.08 11.31 -1.26
N ARG A 284 -2.86 11.66 -1.65
CA ARG A 284 -1.84 12.05 -0.69
C ARG A 284 -1.75 13.57 -0.63
N LEU A 285 -1.65 14.09 0.59
CA LEU A 285 -1.36 15.48 0.88
C LEU A 285 0.07 15.60 1.37
N ARG A 286 0.78 16.60 0.89
CA ARG A 286 2.07 17.02 1.45
C ARG A 286 1.94 18.47 1.85
N ASP A 287 2.50 18.83 2.99
CA ASP A 287 2.39 20.19 3.47
C ASP A 287 3.09 21.17 2.51
N PRO A 288 2.44 22.32 2.21
CA PRO A 288 3.07 23.38 1.44
C PRO A 288 4.30 23.89 2.18
N LEU A 289 5.27 24.45 1.45
CA LEU A 289 6.41 25.10 2.10
C LEU A 289 5.94 26.22 3.04
N PRO A 290 6.61 26.41 4.19
CA PRO A 290 6.27 27.48 5.11
C PRO A 290 6.54 28.86 4.46
N GLY A 291 5.49 29.68 4.37
CA GLY A 291 5.55 30.99 3.72
C GLY A 291 5.69 30.92 2.19
N ASP A 292 6.07 32.03 1.56
CA ASP A 292 6.23 32.12 0.09
C ASP A 292 7.62 31.64 -0.38
N LEU A 293 8.15 30.56 0.21
CA LEU A 293 9.47 30.05 -0.14
C LEU A 293 9.45 29.36 -1.52
N PRO A 294 10.42 29.64 -2.40
CA PRO A 294 10.50 29.00 -3.70
C PRO A 294 10.99 27.54 -3.58
N GLU A 295 10.23 26.61 -4.14
CA GLU A 295 10.49 25.15 -4.07
C GLU A 295 11.85 24.74 -4.60
N ASP A 296 12.38 25.45 -5.61
CA ASP A 296 13.66 25.12 -6.22
C ASP A 296 14.87 25.57 -5.39
N LYS A 297 14.68 26.45 -4.38
CA LYS A 297 15.77 26.99 -3.56
C LYS A 297 15.84 26.46 -2.14
N VAL A 298 14.93 25.57 -1.75
CA VAL A 298 14.85 25.02 -0.40
C VAL A 298 14.95 23.50 -0.48
N ALA A 299 15.82 22.89 0.33
CA ALA A 299 15.93 21.45 0.41
C ALA A 299 14.92 20.91 1.43
N ARG A 300 14.44 19.68 1.21
CA ARG A 300 13.54 18.97 2.13
C ARG A 300 14.28 17.76 2.71
N SER A 301 14.08 17.51 4.00
CA SER A 301 14.63 16.35 4.70
C SER A 301 13.57 15.76 5.61
N GLU A 302 13.44 14.44 5.59
CA GLU A 302 12.59 13.68 6.53
C GLU A 302 13.28 13.51 7.88
N ASP A 303 14.61 13.58 7.90
CA ASP A 303 15.41 13.25 9.06
C ASP A 303 16.08 14.46 9.71
N LEU A 304 16.06 14.47 11.05
CA LEU A 304 16.83 15.38 11.88
C LEU A 304 17.40 14.62 13.08
N TRP A 305 18.72 14.56 13.15
CA TRP A 305 19.43 13.77 14.14
C TRP A 305 20.21 14.65 15.13
N PRO A 306 20.24 14.30 16.43
CA PRO A 306 21.15 14.91 17.37
C PRO A 306 22.56 14.31 17.26
N LEU A 307 23.60 15.12 17.44
CA LEU A 307 24.97 14.59 17.60
C LEU A 307 25.15 13.84 18.92
N ARG A 308 24.48 14.29 19.98
CA ARG A 308 24.44 13.57 21.26
C ARG A 308 23.48 12.39 21.18
N LEU A 309 23.97 11.25 20.72
CA LEU A 309 23.30 9.96 20.88
C LEU A 309 23.60 9.36 22.27
N ASN A 310 22.64 8.65 22.85
CA ASN A 310 22.89 7.88 24.08
C ASN A 310 24.04 6.90 23.85
N ARG A 311 24.75 6.52 24.92
CA ARG A 311 25.88 5.58 24.86
C ARG A 311 25.50 4.31 24.10
N MET A 312 26.00 4.17 22.88
CA MET A 312 26.02 2.87 22.20
C MET A 312 27.08 2.01 22.91
N MET A 313 26.80 0.73 23.14
CA MET A 313 27.75 -0.13 23.84
C MET A 313 29.09 -0.12 23.09
N GLY A 314 30.17 0.26 23.78
CA GLY A 314 31.54 0.21 23.25
C GLY A 314 32.15 1.55 22.82
N THR A 315 31.41 2.67 22.87
CA THR A 315 31.95 4.01 22.56
C THR A 315 32.22 4.83 23.81
N SER A 316 33.33 5.59 23.84
CA SER A 316 33.56 6.61 24.88
C SER A 316 32.67 7.83 24.66
N ASP A 317 32.52 8.67 25.69
CA ASP A 317 31.75 9.93 25.61
C ASP A 317 32.35 10.94 24.60
N GLU A 318 33.56 10.68 24.10
CA GLU A 318 34.29 11.53 23.15
C GLU A 318 34.06 11.14 21.69
N VAL A 319 33.45 9.97 21.42
CA VAL A 319 33.17 9.52 20.06
C VAL A 319 31.89 10.16 19.55
N VAL A 320 32.00 10.90 18.45
CA VAL A 320 30.85 11.43 17.71
C VAL A 320 30.38 10.39 16.72
N LEU A 321 29.09 10.05 16.78
CA LEU A 321 28.44 9.13 15.87
C LEU A 321 27.47 9.90 14.97
N VAL A 322 27.56 9.63 13.67
CA VAL A 322 26.68 10.19 12.65
C VAL A 322 26.07 9.04 11.86
N GLU A 323 24.78 9.14 11.58
CA GLU A 323 24.07 8.18 10.74
C GLU A 323 24.71 8.19 9.33
N GLU A 324 25.00 7.00 8.80
CA GLU A 324 25.84 6.83 7.61
C GLU A 324 25.20 7.41 6.34
N GLU A 325 23.88 7.32 6.17
CA GLU A 325 23.17 7.90 5.03
C GLU A 325 23.14 9.44 5.05
N SER A 326 23.39 10.04 6.21
CA SER A 326 23.51 11.48 6.42
C SER A 326 24.90 12.04 6.07
N ILE A 327 25.88 11.17 5.78
CA ILE A 327 27.24 11.56 5.38
C ILE A 327 27.29 11.72 3.85
N HIS A 328 27.61 12.92 3.40
CA HIS A 328 27.75 13.25 1.99
C HIS A 328 29.23 13.33 1.59
N HIS A 329 29.51 13.10 0.30
CA HIS A 329 30.86 13.15 -0.27
C HIS A 329 30.92 14.11 -1.45
N ASP A 330 31.97 14.92 -1.50
CA ASP A 330 32.35 15.71 -2.67
C ASP A 330 33.86 15.61 -2.94
N ASP A 331 34.36 16.39 -3.90
CA ASP A 331 35.79 16.40 -4.28
C ASP A 331 36.75 16.75 -3.12
N GLN A 332 36.25 17.33 -2.03
CA GLN A 332 37.04 17.73 -0.85
C GLN A 332 36.92 16.73 0.31
N GLY A 333 36.10 15.68 0.18
CA GLY A 333 35.91 14.64 1.18
C GLY A 333 34.52 14.66 1.83
N ALA A 334 34.40 13.97 2.97
CA ALA A 334 33.12 13.75 3.65
C ALA A 334 32.64 14.98 4.45
N TYR A 335 31.33 15.18 4.50
CA TYR A 335 30.69 16.25 5.25
C TYR A 335 29.24 15.93 5.63
N ILE A 336 28.72 16.65 6.62
CA ILE A 336 27.30 16.65 7.00
C ILE A 336 26.73 18.07 6.98
N TYR A 337 25.41 18.19 7.03
CA TYR A 337 24.72 19.48 7.18
C TYR A 337 24.34 19.73 8.64
N LEU A 338 25.17 20.53 9.33
CA LEU A 338 24.95 20.89 10.72
C LEU A 338 23.97 22.04 10.83
N VAL A 339 22.98 21.92 11.72
CA VAL A 339 22.01 22.97 12.02
C VAL A 339 22.67 24.12 12.78
N THR A 340 22.35 25.34 12.38
CA THR A 340 22.96 26.58 12.89
C THR A 340 21.99 27.47 13.68
N ASN A 341 20.68 27.33 13.48
CA ASN A 341 19.66 28.18 14.07
C ASN A 341 18.79 27.49 15.14
N SER A 342 19.13 26.27 15.54
CA SER A 342 18.47 25.53 16.63
C SER A 342 19.40 24.49 17.23
N LYS A 343 19.23 24.21 18.52
CA LYS A 343 19.92 23.12 19.23
C LYS A 343 18.97 22.06 19.78
N LEU A 344 19.55 20.97 20.27
CA LEU A 344 18.86 19.90 21.00
C LEU A 344 18.10 20.50 22.20
N ARG A 345 16.79 20.26 22.25
CA ARG A 345 15.80 20.76 23.25
C ARG A 345 15.27 22.19 23.03
N GLU A 346 15.70 22.88 21.99
CA GLU A 346 15.07 24.13 21.57
C GLU A 346 13.86 23.84 20.66
N ARG A 347 12.95 24.82 20.53
CA ARG A 347 11.84 24.70 19.58
C ARG A 347 12.40 24.82 18.17
N LEU A 348 12.13 23.83 17.33
CA LEU A 348 12.55 23.85 15.94
C LEU A 348 11.81 24.96 15.17
N PRO A 349 12.53 25.74 14.36
CA PRO A 349 11.91 26.67 13.41
C PRO A 349 11.31 25.91 12.22
N ASP A 350 10.33 26.53 11.56
CA ASP A 350 9.71 25.96 10.35
C ASP A 350 10.74 25.78 9.21
N VAL A 351 11.78 26.62 9.20
CA VAL A 351 12.94 26.51 8.30
C VAL A 351 14.22 26.39 9.12
N VAL A 352 14.88 25.25 8.97
CA VAL A 352 16.17 24.94 9.55
C VAL A 352 17.27 25.56 8.67
N LYS A 353 18.23 26.23 9.31
CA LYS A 353 19.42 26.77 8.62
C LYS A 353 20.60 25.85 8.85
N VAL A 354 21.23 25.38 7.78
CA VAL A 354 22.35 24.45 7.83
C VAL A 354 23.64 25.05 7.31
N ARG A 355 24.76 24.46 7.71
CA ARG A 355 26.07 24.69 7.12
C ARG A 355 26.77 23.37 6.87
N ARG A 356 27.59 23.30 5.82
CA ARG A 356 28.46 22.14 5.58
C ARG A 356 29.51 22.06 6.68
N GLN A 357 29.57 20.93 7.36
CA GLN A 357 30.56 20.63 8.39
C GLN A 357 31.40 19.46 7.92
N ARG A 358 32.68 19.72 7.64
CA ARG A 358 33.63 18.71 7.17
C ARG A 358 33.95 17.72 8.29
N LEU A 359 34.20 16.47 7.90
CA LEU A 359 34.53 15.39 8.82
C LEU A 359 35.47 14.36 8.19
N VAL A 360 36.10 13.56 9.05
CA VAL A 360 36.81 12.33 8.69
C VAL A 360 36.04 11.15 9.23
N GLU A 361 35.84 10.15 8.39
CA GLU A 361 35.18 8.90 8.72
C GLU A 361 36.18 7.92 9.35
N ASN A 362 35.81 7.35 10.50
CA ASN A 362 36.61 6.33 11.17
C ASN A 362 36.10 4.92 10.82
N GLU A 363 36.90 3.89 11.13
CA GLU A 363 36.56 2.49 10.82
C GLU A 363 35.39 1.94 11.66
N LEU A 364 35.06 2.57 12.79
CA LEU A 364 33.98 2.10 13.66
C LEU A 364 32.61 2.42 13.07
N ASN A 365 31.87 1.39 12.72
CA ASN A 365 30.46 1.43 12.33
C ASN A 365 29.61 0.56 13.27
N ILE A 366 28.43 1.06 13.64
CA ILE A 366 27.55 0.42 14.63
C ILE A 366 26.14 0.32 14.03
N PRO A 367 25.63 -0.90 13.77
CA PRO A 367 24.23 -1.06 13.42
C PRO A 367 23.35 -0.77 14.63
N PHE A 368 22.29 0.01 14.43
CA PHE A 368 21.34 0.41 15.45
C PHE A 368 19.93 0.04 14.98
N LEU A 369 19.25 -0.82 15.77
CA LEU A 369 17.89 -1.30 15.49
C LEU A 369 17.69 -1.88 14.07
N GLY A 370 18.73 -2.43 13.45
CA GLY A 370 18.69 -3.12 12.15
C GLY A 370 18.62 -2.23 10.92
N ASN A 371 18.00 -1.04 11.02
CA ASN A 371 17.76 -0.16 9.87
C ASN A 371 18.80 0.97 9.74
N TRP A 372 19.40 1.40 10.85
CA TRP A 372 20.35 2.52 10.84
C TRP A 372 21.77 2.05 11.10
N VAL A 373 22.74 2.64 10.38
CA VAL A 373 24.16 2.41 10.63
C VAL A 373 24.78 3.72 11.07
N PHE A 374 25.42 3.72 12.23
CA PHE A 374 26.11 4.90 12.75
C PHE A 374 27.61 4.74 12.59
N ARG A 375 28.24 5.73 11.96
CA ARG A 375 29.68 5.79 11.76
C ARG A 375 30.32 6.75 12.75
N SER A 376 31.46 6.35 13.30
CA SER A 376 32.31 7.23 14.10
C SER A 376 32.99 8.25 13.21
N VAL A 377 32.95 9.52 13.60
CA VAL A 377 33.53 10.62 12.82
C VAL A 377 34.34 11.58 13.68
N GLN A 378 35.30 12.26 13.06
CA GLN A 378 36.03 13.39 13.64
C GLN A 378 35.70 14.66 12.85
N MET A 379 35.14 15.67 13.51
CA MET A 379 34.80 16.94 12.87
C MET A 379 36.05 17.77 12.59
N LEU A 380 36.07 18.47 11.45
CA LEU A 380 37.17 19.32 11.00
C LEU A 380 36.78 20.80 10.97
N ASP A 381 37.66 21.68 11.44
CA ASP A 381 37.45 23.13 11.33
C ASP A 381 37.66 23.64 9.89
N ASP A 382 37.49 24.95 9.67
CA ASP A 382 37.66 25.57 8.34
C ASP A 382 39.10 25.45 7.78
N LYS A 383 40.08 25.09 8.61
CA LYS A 383 41.48 24.84 8.21
C LYS A 383 41.77 23.36 7.97
N GLY A 384 40.79 22.48 8.21
CA GLY A 384 40.94 21.04 8.08
C GLY A 384 41.54 20.36 9.32
N GLU A 385 41.59 21.04 10.47
CA GLU A 385 42.12 20.48 11.72
C GLU A 385 40.99 19.90 12.58
N PRO A 386 41.20 18.78 13.29
CA PRO A 386 40.22 18.21 14.21
C PRO A 386 39.79 19.20 15.30
N PHE A 387 38.48 19.28 15.57
CA PHE A 387 37.94 20.08 16.68
C PHE A 387 36.75 19.40 17.37
N ASP A 388 36.48 19.82 18.61
CA ASP A 388 35.33 19.38 19.40
C ASP A 388 34.07 20.14 18.98
N VAL A 389 33.08 19.39 18.47
CA VAL A 389 31.76 19.93 18.12
C VAL A 389 30.86 19.97 19.36
N ASP A 390 29.95 20.96 19.41
CA ASP A 390 28.91 20.99 20.43
C ASP A 390 27.95 19.82 20.24
N LEU A 391 27.96 18.86 21.18
CA LEU A 391 27.13 17.66 21.14
C LEU A 391 25.62 17.97 21.21
N ASP A 392 25.22 19.14 21.69
CA ASP A 392 23.80 19.57 21.62
C ASP A 392 23.42 20.10 20.22
N SER A 393 24.31 20.05 19.23
CA SER A 393 23.97 20.39 17.84
C SER A 393 23.14 19.29 17.18
N LEU A 394 22.35 19.70 16.19
CA LEU A 394 21.57 18.83 15.33
C LEU A 394 22.19 18.79 13.93
N TYR A 395 21.98 17.72 13.19
CA TYR A 395 22.30 17.64 11.78
C TYR A 395 21.12 17.08 10.99
N VAL A 396 21.04 17.48 9.73
CA VAL A 396 20.03 17.03 8.79
C VAL A 396 20.48 15.71 8.17
N GLY A 397 19.56 14.76 8.05
CA GLY A 397 19.82 13.49 7.41
C GLY A 397 19.71 13.55 5.89
N SER A 398 19.21 12.47 5.29
CA SER A 398 19.10 12.38 3.84
C SER A 398 18.09 13.42 3.27
N PHE A 399 18.47 14.09 2.18
CA PHE A 399 17.54 14.97 1.49
C PHE A 399 16.63 14.20 0.53
N VAL A 400 15.38 14.65 0.45
CA VAL A 400 14.38 14.10 -0.44
C VAL A 400 14.52 14.74 -1.84
N GLY A 401 14.53 13.90 -2.88
CA GLY A 401 14.64 14.31 -4.29
C GLY A 401 13.36 14.91 -4.89
N ASP A 402 13.22 14.86 -6.23
CA ASP A 402 12.09 15.46 -6.96
C ASP A 402 10.72 15.13 -6.31
N PRO A 403 9.99 16.14 -5.82
CA PRO A 403 8.73 15.94 -5.10
C PRO A 403 7.59 15.34 -5.92
N ASN A 404 7.74 15.20 -7.24
CA ASN A 404 6.70 14.67 -8.16
C ASN A 404 6.97 13.24 -8.68
N ALA A 405 8.05 12.58 -8.27
CA ALA A 405 8.32 11.21 -8.67
C ALA A 405 7.72 10.24 -7.63
N ASP A 406 6.80 9.36 -8.05
CA ASP A 406 6.43 8.17 -7.27
C ASP A 406 7.73 7.44 -6.89
N ALA A 407 7.97 7.26 -5.59
CA ALA A 407 9.17 6.60 -5.05
C ALA A 407 9.36 5.21 -5.71
N PRO A 408 10.61 4.75 -5.97
CA PRO A 408 11.75 4.86 -5.08
C PRO A 408 13.00 5.40 -5.80
N LYS A 409 13.32 6.65 -5.51
CA LYS A 409 14.71 7.13 -5.57
C LYS A 409 15.01 7.91 -4.29
N ALA A 410 15.00 7.19 -3.17
CA ALA A 410 16.09 7.40 -2.22
C ALA A 410 17.37 7.04 -2.99
N THR A 411 17.93 8.00 -3.74
CA THR A 411 19.31 7.87 -4.15
C THR A 411 20.09 7.82 -2.85
N GLY A 412 20.81 6.72 -2.60
CA GLY A 412 21.82 6.72 -1.54
C GLY A 412 22.62 8.02 -1.66
N GLY A 413 22.57 8.84 -0.61
CA GLY A 413 23.24 10.14 -0.53
C GLY A 413 22.39 11.40 -0.70
N GLY A 414 21.05 11.30 -0.79
CA GLY A 414 20.10 12.42 -0.61
C GLY A 414 20.62 13.76 -1.14
N THR A 415 20.69 13.95 -2.46
CA THR A 415 21.27 15.19 -3.00
C THR A 415 20.21 16.30 -2.96
N PRO A 416 20.53 17.49 -2.41
CA PRO A 416 19.62 18.63 -2.45
C PRO A 416 19.21 19.00 -3.88
N PRO A 417 18.08 19.74 -4.05
CA PRO A 417 17.67 20.26 -5.35
C PRO A 417 18.80 21.05 -6.05
N GLU A 418 18.88 20.98 -7.38
CA GLU A 418 19.96 21.62 -8.16
C GLU A 418 20.12 23.12 -7.89
N ASN A 419 19.01 23.83 -7.63
CA ASN A 419 18.98 25.27 -7.39
C ASN A 419 18.93 25.65 -5.90
N TRP A 420 19.18 24.70 -5.00
CA TRP A 420 19.15 24.92 -3.57
C TRP A 420 20.10 26.05 -3.13
N ASP A 421 19.64 26.90 -2.20
CA ASP A 421 20.42 28.04 -1.70
C ASP A 421 21.64 27.65 -0.85
N GLY A 422 21.77 26.36 -0.49
CA GLY A 422 22.88 25.80 0.28
C GLY A 422 22.72 25.91 1.80
N GLU A 423 21.64 26.52 2.29
CA GLU A 423 21.46 26.84 3.71
C GLU A 423 20.06 26.52 4.25
N SER A 424 19.01 26.57 3.44
CA SER A 424 17.61 26.46 3.89
C SER A 424 17.08 25.05 3.74
N VAL A 425 16.71 24.43 4.85
CA VAL A 425 16.11 23.09 4.88
C VAL A 425 14.76 23.16 5.58
N VAL A 426 13.75 22.53 4.98
CA VAL A 426 12.45 22.30 5.62
C VAL A 426 12.39 20.85 6.05
N LEU A 427 12.01 20.64 7.31
CA LEU A 427 11.68 19.30 7.81
C LEU A 427 10.34 18.92 7.26
N ASP A 428 10.33 17.81 6.54
CA ASP A 428 9.22 17.41 5.71
C ASP A 428 8.81 16.00 6.10
N PRO A 429 7.61 15.80 6.65
CA PRO A 429 7.14 14.46 7.02
C PRO A 429 6.84 13.58 5.79
N GLY A 430 6.96 14.12 4.57
CA GLY A 430 6.64 13.45 3.33
C GLY A 430 5.16 13.58 2.97
N SER A 431 4.74 12.82 1.96
CA SER A 431 3.34 12.80 1.52
C SER A 431 2.52 11.84 2.38
N GLU A 432 1.55 12.36 3.13
CA GLU A 432 0.63 11.60 3.97
C GLU A 432 -0.69 11.30 3.25
N TRP A 433 -1.37 10.21 3.61
CA TRP A 433 -2.71 9.95 3.09
C TRP A 433 -3.73 10.93 3.68
N MET A 434 -4.57 11.53 2.82
CA MET A 434 -5.59 12.49 3.25
C MET A 434 -6.60 11.88 4.22
N LEU A 435 -6.97 10.61 4.01
CA LEU A 435 -7.82 9.83 4.91
C LEU A 435 -7.04 8.67 5.52
N ARG A 436 -7.16 8.51 6.84
CA ARG A 436 -6.54 7.41 7.58
C ARG A 436 -7.60 6.49 8.20
N PRO A 437 -7.34 5.16 8.29
CA PRO A 437 -8.22 4.26 9.00
C PRO A 437 -8.48 4.74 10.44
N GLY A 438 -9.76 4.74 10.84
CA GLY A 438 -10.22 5.24 12.13
C GLY A 438 -10.79 6.67 12.10
N GLU A 439 -10.55 7.44 11.04
CA GLU A 439 -11.17 8.77 10.88
C GLU A 439 -12.68 8.67 10.60
N LEU A 440 -13.37 9.80 10.78
CA LEU A 440 -14.79 9.92 10.50
C LEU A 440 -15.01 10.84 9.31
N VAL A 441 -15.95 10.47 8.45
CA VAL A 441 -16.39 11.29 7.32
C VAL A 441 -17.90 11.50 7.40
N SER A 442 -18.38 12.57 6.79
CA SER A 442 -19.82 12.85 6.64
C SER A 442 -20.26 12.46 5.24
N VAL A 443 -21.22 11.54 5.13
CA VAL A 443 -21.77 11.09 3.85
C VAL A 443 -23.16 11.64 3.68
N ASP A 444 -23.40 12.37 2.59
CA ASP A 444 -24.73 12.84 2.22
C ASP A 444 -25.53 11.69 1.58
N LEU A 445 -26.58 11.27 2.26
CA LEU A 445 -27.50 10.20 1.86
C LEU A 445 -28.76 10.73 1.16
N ALA A 446 -28.83 12.03 0.86
CA ALA A 446 -29.97 12.60 0.17
C ALA A 446 -30.21 11.91 -1.18
N ASP A 447 -31.47 11.58 -1.47
CA ASP A 447 -31.84 10.94 -2.73
C ASP A 447 -31.79 11.99 -3.85
N GLN A 448 -30.81 11.89 -4.74
CA GLN A 448 -30.65 12.83 -5.86
C GLN A 448 -31.80 12.75 -6.90
N ASN A 449 -32.74 11.82 -6.75
CA ASN A 449 -33.97 11.75 -7.55
C ASN A 449 -35.17 12.45 -6.91
N GLU A 450 -35.03 13.18 -5.81
CA GLU A 450 -36.15 13.93 -5.23
C GLU A 450 -36.67 15.02 -6.19
N THR A 451 -37.98 14.96 -6.48
CA THR A 451 -38.66 15.95 -7.32
C THR A 451 -38.82 17.26 -6.54
N LYS A 452 -38.48 18.40 -7.15
CA LYS A 452 -38.65 19.72 -6.52
C LYS A 452 -40.09 19.95 -6.05
N GLY A 453 -40.27 20.09 -4.74
CA GLY A 453 -41.54 20.33 -4.06
C GLY A 453 -41.63 21.73 -3.47
N PHE A 454 -42.81 22.11 -2.95
CA PHE A 454 -42.95 23.36 -2.20
C PHE A 454 -42.72 23.09 -0.72
N PHE A 455 -41.73 23.77 -0.14
CA PHE A 455 -41.37 23.63 1.26
C PHE A 455 -41.63 24.93 2.01
N VAL A 456 -42.29 24.85 3.17
CA VAL A 456 -42.59 25.99 4.03
C VAL A 456 -42.27 25.69 5.49
N PRO A 457 -41.88 26.67 6.33
CA PRO A 457 -41.67 26.44 7.76
C PRO A 457 -42.95 25.90 8.42
N PHE A 458 -42.83 25.03 9.44
CA PHE A 458 -43.99 24.54 10.19
C PHE A 458 -44.87 25.69 10.71
N ASP A 459 -44.27 26.78 11.19
CA ASP A 459 -44.96 27.99 11.67
C ASP A 459 -45.83 28.70 10.61
N ALA A 460 -45.66 28.36 9.33
CA ALA A 460 -46.47 28.88 8.23
C ALA A 460 -47.80 28.14 8.06
N ILE A 461 -47.94 26.95 8.65
CA ILE A 461 -49.10 26.07 8.49
C ILE A 461 -50.11 26.37 9.61
N ASP A 462 -51.35 26.63 9.20
CA ASP A 462 -52.50 26.79 10.09
C ASP A 462 -53.37 25.54 10.00
N GLU A 463 -53.61 24.85 11.12
CA GLU A 463 -54.38 23.59 11.15
C GLU A 463 -55.72 23.81 11.84
N GLU A 464 -56.81 23.64 11.10
CA GLU A 464 -58.18 23.77 11.61
C GLU A 464 -58.98 22.50 11.32
N ALA A 465 -59.60 21.94 12.35
CA ALA A 465 -60.42 20.72 12.25
C ALA A 465 -59.73 19.53 11.53
N GLY A 466 -58.39 19.47 11.57
CA GLY A 466 -57.59 18.41 10.95
C GLY A 466 -57.20 18.64 9.48
N GLN A 467 -57.56 19.78 8.88
CA GLN A 467 -57.09 20.21 7.56
C GLN A 467 -56.01 21.29 7.71
N ALA A 468 -54.93 21.18 6.93
CA ALA A 468 -53.86 22.16 6.91
C ALA A 468 -54.14 23.27 5.86
N PHE A 469 -53.80 24.51 6.23
CA PHE A 469 -53.96 25.69 5.40
C PHE A 469 -52.68 26.53 5.39
N LEU A 470 -52.50 27.25 4.29
CA LEU A 470 -51.42 28.22 4.09
C LEU A 470 -52.03 29.57 3.70
N TYR A 471 -51.54 30.66 4.28
CA TYR A 471 -51.97 32.01 3.89
C TYR A 471 -51.07 32.58 2.79
N VAL A 472 -51.63 32.74 1.59
CA VAL A 472 -50.98 33.36 0.43
C VAL A 472 -51.36 34.84 0.35
N VAL A 473 -50.41 35.72 0.09
CA VAL A 473 -50.63 37.17 0.00
C VAL A 473 -51.01 37.56 -1.43
N LYS A 474 -52.22 38.11 -1.59
CA LYS A 474 -52.72 38.74 -2.83
C LYS A 474 -53.21 40.15 -2.49
N ASP A 475 -52.74 41.17 -3.21
CA ASP A 475 -53.13 42.58 -3.02
C ASP A 475 -53.04 43.09 -1.56
N ASN A 476 -51.95 42.75 -0.85
CA ASN A 476 -51.73 43.04 0.58
C ASN A 476 -52.79 42.46 1.53
N ARG A 477 -53.48 41.39 1.12
CA ARG A 477 -54.38 40.61 1.96
C ARG A 477 -53.97 39.15 2.01
N ALA A 478 -54.13 38.51 3.16
CA ALA A 478 -53.96 37.08 3.32
C ALA A 478 -55.17 36.35 2.72
N SER A 479 -54.91 35.34 1.89
CA SER A 479 -55.91 34.45 1.30
C SER A 479 -55.60 33.03 1.75
N LYS A 480 -56.56 32.39 2.40
CA LYS A 480 -56.42 31.04 2.95
C LYS A 480 -56.50 30.00 1.82
N VAL A 481 -55.48 29.16 1.70
CA VAL A 481 -55.39 28.10 0.69
C VAL A 481 -55.26 26.76 1.39
N ALA A 482 -56.11 25.80 1.05
CA ALA A 482 -56.01 24.44 1.57
C ALA A 482 -54.79 23.73 0.98
N VAL A 483 -54.03 23.07 1.85
CA VAL A 483 -52.83 22.34 1.46
C VAL A 483 -52.83 20.94 2.06
N ASP A 484 -52.32 19.98 1.30
CA ASP A 484 -52.04 18.64 1.79
C ASP A 484 -50.58 18.59 2.27
N VAL A 485 -50.38 18.13 3.50
CA VAL A 485 -49.06 17.94 4.09
C VAL A 485 -48.57 16.54 3.74
N VAL A 486 -47.51 16.45 2.95
CA VAL A 486 -47.05 15.19 2.34
C VAL A 486 -46.26 14.31 3.32
N SER A 487 -45.52 14.92 4.25
CA SER A 487 -44.71 14.19 5.23
C SER A 487 -44.68 14.91 6.59
N ARG A 488 -45.13 14.23 7.65
CA ARG A 488 -45.05 14.68 9.05
C ARG A 488 -43.98 13.94 9.87
N ASP A 489 -43.36 12.90 9.30
CA ASP A 489 -42.63 11.87 10.08
C ASP A 489 -41.12 12.14 10.25
N ASN A 490 -40.56 13.17 9.62
CA ASN A 490 -39.11 13.42 9.61
C ASN A 490 -38.80 14.90 9.93
N LEU A 491 -39.07 15.31 11.18
CA LEU A 491 -38.76 16.64 11.69
C LEU A 491 -37.48 16.59 12.53
N ASP A 492 -36.33 16.89 11.93
CA ASP A 492 -35.15 17.33 12.66
C ASP A 492 -34.83 18.79 12.34
N LEU A 493 -34.11 19.44 13.26
CA LEU A 493 -34.06 20.88 13.54
C LEU A 493 -33.79 21.79 12.31
N GLY A 494 -34.88 22.35 11.76
CA GLY A 494 -34.91 23.31 10.65
C GLY A 494 -36.25 23.36 9.90
N SER A 495 -37.33 22.94 10.58
CA SER A 495 -38.62 22.39 10.12
C SER A 495 -39.30 23.04 8.91
N MET A 496 -38.77 22.77 7.71
CA MET A 496 -39.47 22.97 6.44
C MET A 496 -40.30 21.73 6.09
N ILE A 497 -41.56 21.92 5.70
CA ILE A 497 -42.53 20.86 5.44
C ILE A 497 -42.97 20.92 3.99
N GLU A 498 -42.98 19.76 3.33
CA GLU A 498 -43.51 19.64 1.99
C GLU A 498 -45.03 19.78 1.99
N ILE A 499 -45.51 20.72 1.18
CA ILE A 499 -46.93 20.96 0.96
C ILE A 499 -47.28 20.79 -0.52
N GLN A 500 -48.47 20.26 -0.78
CA GLN A 500 -49.01 20.13 -2.12
C GLN A 500 -50.40 20.75 -2.19
N SER A 501 -50.65 21.53 -3.24
CA SER A 501 -51.96 22.04 -3.58
C SER A 501 -51.98 22.50 -5.04
N PRO A 502 -53.05 22.23 -5.79
CA PRO A 502 -53.18 22.69 -7.17
C PRO A 502 -53.23 24.21 -7.31
N GLU A 503 -53.45 24.94 -6.21
CA GLU A 503 -53.55 26.40 -6.20
C GLU A 503 -52.20 27.11 -5.97
N LEU A 504 -51.14 26.37 -5.64
CA LEU A 504 -49.81 26.93 -5.36
C LEU A 504 -48.94 27.01 -6.61
N ASN A 505 -48.31 28.17 -6.82
CA ASN A 505 -47.36 28.40 -7.90
C ASN A 505 -46.07 29.05 -7.38
N GLU A 506 -44.97 28.89 -8.12
CA GLU A 506 -43.72 29.58 -7.82
C GLU A 506 -43.89 31.11 -7.88
N GLY A 507 -43.17 31.82 -7.02
CA GLY A 507 -43.24 33.27 -6.90
C GLY A 507 -44.37 33.80 -6.00
N MET A 508 -45.27 32.94 -5.51
CA MET A 508 -46.31 33.35 -4.57
C MET A 508 -45.72 33.76 -3.22
N LEU A 509 -46.22 34.83 -2.63
CA LEU A 509 -45.83 35.26 -1.29
C LEU A 509 -46.69 34.56 -0.24
N VAL A 510 -46.05 33.94 0.74
CA VAL A 510 -46.72 33.26 1.85
C VAL A 510 -46.36 33.87 3.19
N VAL A 511 -47.34 33.84 4.10
CA VAL A 511 -47.17 34.23 5.50
C VAL A 511 -46.49 33.10 6.25
N VAL A 512 -45.44 33.42 7.02
CA VAL A 512 -44.62 32.40 7.72
C VAL A 512 -44.61 32.55 9.24
N ARG A 513 -45.20 33.62 9.79
CA ARG A 513 -45.39 33.79 11.25
C ARG A 513 -46.70 34.50 11.54
N GLY A 514 -47.27 34.23 12.72
CA GLY A 514 -48.53 34.84 13.17
C GLY A 514 -49.76 34.34 12.41
N VAL A 515 -49.70 33.17 11.77
CA VAL A 515 -50.81 32.59 11.00
C VAL A 515 -52.04 32.31 11.86
N HIS A 516 -51.86 31.98 13.14
CA HIS A 516 -52.93 31.75 14.13
C HIS A 516 -53.70 33.02 14.54
N PHE A 517 -53.22 34.21 14.15
CA PHE A 517 -53.92 35.48 14.40
C PHE A 517 -54.60 36.03 13.13
N LEU A 518 -54.48 35.34 12.00
CA LEU A 518 -55.01 35.81 10.72
C LEU A 518 -56.33 35.14 10.39
N ASN A 519 -57.27 35.94 9.90
CA ASN A 519 -58.46 35.44 9.22
C ASN A 519 -58.34 35.64 7.71
N ASP A 520 -59.13 34.87 6.95
CA ASP A 520 -59.17 35.01 5.49
C ASP A 520 -59.59 36.45 5.08
N GLY A 521 -58.85 37.02 4.14
CA GLY A 521 -59.05 38.38 3.63
C GLY A 521 -58.43 39.50 4.48
N GLU A 522 -57.77 39.19 5.59
CA GLU A 522 -57.18 40.20 6.49
C GLU A 522 -55.98 40.92 5.86
N LYS A 523 -55.79 42.20 6.18
CA LYS A 523 -54.69 42.99 5.61
C LYS A 523 -53.37 42.55 6.24
N VAL A 524 -52.39 42.26 5.40
CA VAL A 524 -51.04 41.90 5.82
C VAL A 524 -50.03 42.92 5.33
N ARG A 525 -49.00 43.17 6.14
CA ARG A 525 -47.91 44.08 5.81
C ARG A 525 -46.61 43.28 5.68
N LYS A 526 -45.92 43.46 4.56
CA LYS A 526 -44.58 42.90 4.34
C LYS A 526 -43.57 43.62 5.26
N VAL A 527 -42.79 42.86 6.03
CA VAL A 527 -41.70 43.39 6.87
C VAL A 527 -40.37 42.90 6.27
N GLY A 528 -39.39 43.81 6.13
CA GLY A 528 -38.06 43.49 5.58
C GLY A 528 -37.11 42.95 6.65
N ALA A 529 -36.12 42.13 6.25
CA ALA A 529 -35.25 41.32 7.11
C ALA A 529 -34.19 42.06 7.96
N ALA A 530 -34.29 43.36 8.21
CA ALA A 530 -33.26 44.10 8.92
C ALA A 530 -33.79 44.80 10.18
N ARG A 531 -33.80 44.06 11.30
CA ARG A 531 -33.52 44.56 12.66
C ARG A 531 -33.39 43.37 13.63
N ARG A 532 -32.24 43.31 14.32
CA ARG A 532 -31.98 42.38 15.43
C ARG A 532 -33.06 42.56 16.51
N LEU A 533 -33.55 41.46 17.06
CA LEU A 533 -34.72 41.43 17.96
C LEU A 533 -34.50 42.08 19.33
N ASP A 534 -33.25 42.36 19.73
CA ASP A 534 -32.93 42.88 21.06
C ASP A 534 -33.39 44.34 21.28
N GLU A 535 -33.66 45.10 20.21
CA GLU A 535 -34.04 46.53 20.31
C GLU A 535 -35.55 46.80 20.37
N LEU A 536 -36.41 45.77 20.36
CA LEU A 536 -37.87 45.94 20.38
C LEU A 536 -38.55 45.58 21.71
N GLU A 537 -37.80 45.08 22.70
CA GLU A 537 -38.34 44.77 24.03
C GLU A 537 -38.44 45.99 24.97
N GLU A 538 -37.70 47.08 24.73
CA GLU A 538 -37.73 48.26 25.62
C GLU A 538 -38.97 49.17 25.47
N GLY A 539 -39.93 48.83 24.61
CA GLY A 539 -41.03 49.73 24.26
C GLY A 539 -42.47 49.30 24.58
N HIS A 540 -42.73 48.08 25.07
CA HIS A 540 -44.10 47.57 25.16
C HIS A 540 -44.65 47.52 26.60
N LEU A 541 -45.69 48.33 26.85
CA LEU A 541 -46.52 48.21 28.06
C LEU A 541 -47.44 46.97 27.93
N PRO A 542 -47.67 46.22 29.02
CA PRO A 542 -48.49 45.01 28.99
C PRO A 542 -49.97 45.35 28.71
N GLY A 543 -50.56 44.75 27.67
CA GLY A 543 -52.01 44.79 27.43
C GLY A 543 -52.50 44.90 25.99
N ASN A 544 -51.63 45.02 24.97
CA ASN A 544 -52.06 45.07 23.56
C ASN A 544 -51.59 43.81 22.79
N PRO A 545 -52.44 43.20 21.93
CA PRO A 545 -52.01 42.08 21.10
C PRO A 545 -51.07 42.55 19.97
N MET A 546 -49.97 41.81 19.75
CA MET A 546 -49.04 42.07 18.65
C MET A 546 -49.65 41.67 17.29
N PRO A 547 -49.47 42.47 16.22
CA PRO A 547 -49.96 42.10 14.89
C PRO A 547 -49.08 41.01 14.24
N PRO A 548 -49.66 40.13 13.39
CA PRO A 548 -48.93 39.05 12.73
C PRO A 548 -47.90 39.55 11.70
N MET A 549 -46.78 38.82 11.56
CA MET A 549 -45.59 39.24 10.80
C MET A 549 -45.18 38.23 9.71
N VAL A 550 -44.74 38.72 8.55
CA VAL A 550 -44.15 37.89 7.48
C VAL A 550 -42.63 38.04 7.50
N VAL A 551 -41.88 36.94 7.70
CA VAL A 551 -40.41 36.92 7.70
C VAL A 551 -39.86 36.48 6.32
N GLN A 552 -38.67 36.98 5.99
CA GLN A 552 -37.89 36.60 4.82
C GLN A 552 -36.79 35.63 5.28
N GLY A 553 -36.76 34.41 4.74
CA GLY A 553 -35.56 33.57 4.77
C GLY A 553 -34.72 33.91 3.55
N ALA A 554 -33.45 34.24 3.76
CA ALA A 554 -32.43 34.15 2.73
C ALA A 554 -31.78 32.77 2.88
N ALA A 555 -31.63 32.06 1.76
CA ALA A 555 -30.69 30.98 1.64
C ALA A 555 -29.30 31.60 1.54
N GLU A 556 -28.42 31.21 2.45
CA GLU A 556 -26.99 31.03 2.19
C GLU A 556 -26.63 29.61 2.60
#